data_AF-A0A0V1EM91-F1
#
_entry.id   AF-A0A0V1EM91-F1
#
_cell.length_a   1.000
_cell.length_b   1.000
_cell.length_c   1.000
_cell.angle_alpha   90.00
_cell.angle_beta   90.00
_cell.angle_gamma   90.00
#
_symmetry.space_group_name_H-M   'P 1'
#
loop_
_entity.id
_entity.type
_entity.pdbx_description
1 polymer ?
#
loop_
_entity_poly.entity_id
_entity_poly.type
_entity_poly.pdbx_seq_one_letter_code
_entity_poly.pdbx_strand_id
1 'polypeptide(L)'
;LSKCACCVLINLHIYLYRFCEADLMSYKFPYRSKAIFAFQIIDNKEICFFGMFVQEYGSSCPPPNSRQIYIAYLDSVKYFEPRNLRTAVYQEILLGYMEYAKSLGFMKVNIWACPSNRNNEYIFYCHPLEQKFPNGKMLQEWYKCLLDKGIMENIIVDYREIYKHIQDSCFTSVTELPYFEGDWLPEMLENLIKKLKKGIQKSTTDASVTNSPSLAHTIQNNEQRVNVTVSQDIISGKELFENALLYIKNHREAYFVAILYTDNVACFLKPISDADRLTSCKLISSRNQFFSMAKEFKWEFNSLRRAKFSTMAICYRLHNCDMESIPICIKCRTDFASWHCTFCEDFNCCQLCYDSTSHHHSMERIL
;
A
#
# COMPACT_ATOMS: atom_id res chain seq x y z
N LEU A 1 -7.74 -19.16 7.05
CA LEU A 1 -7.34 -17.93 6.33
C LEU A 1 -8.43 -16.89 6.58
N SER A 2 -8.19 -15.89 7.41
CA SER A 2 -9.07 -14.71 7.48
C SER A 2 -8.68 -13.81 6.30
N LYS A 3 -9.61 -13.58 5.37
CA LYS A 3 -9.46 -12.65 4.25
C LYS A 3 -10.39 -11.47 4.51
N CYS A 4 -9.85 -10.26 4.63
CA CYS A 4 -10.66 -9.05 4.70
C CYS A 4 -10.35 -8.18 3.50
N ALA A 5 -11.38 -7.65 2.84
CA ALA A 5 -11.26 -6.91 1.60
C ALA A 5 -11.96 -5.54 1.68
N CYS A 6 -11.21 -4.45 1.43
CA CYS A 6 -11.75 -3.09 1.33
C CYS A 6 -11.48 -2.51 -0.06
N CYS A 7 -12.42 -1.73 -0.61
CA CYS A 7 -12.21 -0.99 -1.85
C CYS A 7 -11.50 0.33 -1.51
N VAL A 8 -10.36 0.58 -2.14
CA VAL A 8 -9.53 1.76 -1.88
C VAL A 8 -9.24 2.48 -3.20
N LEU A 9 -9.16 3.80 -3.12
CA LEU A 9 -8.77 4.66 -4.22
C LEU A 9 -7.39 5.22 -3.92
N ILE A 10 -6.47 5.08 -4.88
CA ILE A 10 -5.22 5.83 -4.83
C ILE A 10 -5.48 7.24 -5.29
N ASN A 11 -5.13 8.21 -4.44
CA ASN A 11 -4.93 9.58 -4.86
C ASN A 11 -3.46 9.71 -5.31
N LEU A 12 -3.26 10.21 -6.52
CA LEU A 12 -1.93 10.49 -7.04
C LEU A 12 -1.20 11.50 -6.15
N HIS A 13 0.13 11.41 -6.15
CA HIS A 13 0.94 12.44 -5.54
C HIS A 13 0.90 13.74 -6.36
N ILE A 14 1.11 14.87 -5.67
CA ILE A 14 0.84 16.23 -6.14
C ILE A 14 1.52 16.54 -7.48
N TYR A 15 2.74 16.05 -7.72
CA TYR A 15 3.49 16.45 -8.91
C TYR A 15 3.17 15.63 -10.16
N LEU A 16 2.51 14.47 -10.00
CA LEU A 16 2.02 13.66 -11.11
C LEU A 16 0.65 14.09 -11.64
N TYR A 17 -0.07 14.97 -10.92
CA TYR A 17 -1.35 15.55 -11.39
C TYR A 17 -1.24 16.23 -12.76
N ARG A 18 -0.07 16.78 -13.11
CA ARG A 18 0.15 17.41 -14.42
C ARG A 18 -0.11 16.47 -15.60
N PHE A 19 0.13 15.17 -15.44
CA PHE A 19 -0.13 14.18 -16.48
C PHE A 19 -1.62 13.85 -16.58
N CYS A 20 -2.35 14.05 -15.49
CA CYS A 20 -3.80 13.88 -15.46
C CYS A 20 -4.51 15.11 -16.05
N GLU A 21 -4.01 16.32 -15.78
CA GLU A 21 -4.50 17.56 -16.41
C GLU A 21 -4.32 17.55 -17.92
N ALA A 22 -3.32 16.82 -18.42
CA ALA A 22 -3.06 16.63 -19.85
C ALA A 22 -3.81 15.42 -20.46
N ASP A 23 -4.71 14.78 -19.71
CA ASP A 23 -5.44 13.56 -20.11
C ASP A 23 -4.53 12.38 -20.53
N LEU A 24 -3.27 12.36 -20.05
CA LEU A 24 -2.30 11.30 -20.32
C LEU A 24 -2.34 10.17 -19.28
N MET A 25 -3.03 10.38 -18.15
CA MET A 25 -3.13 9.42 -17.06
C MET A 25 -4.42 9.62 -16.25
N SER A 26 -4.99 8.53 -15.71
CA SER A 26 -6.16 8.61 -14.82
C SER A 26 -5.80 9.28 -13.49
N TYR A 27 -6.71 10.09 -12.94
CA TYR A 27 -6.56 10.70 -11.62
C TYR A 27 -6.58 9.68 -10.46
N LYS A 28 -7.19 8.52 -10.69
CA LYS A 28 -7.40 7.49 -9.66
C LYS A 28 -7.25 6.08 -10.23
N PHE A 29 -6.70 5.21 -9.39
CA PHE A 29 -6.59 3.77 -9.64
C PHE A 29 -7.33 3.01 -8.54
N PRO A 30 -8.57 2.55 -8.78
CA PRO A 30 -9.30 1.74 -7.82
C PRO A 30 -8.66 0.37 -7.66
N TYR A 31 -8.56 -0.09 -6.41
CA TYR A 31 -8.08 -1.42 -6.10
C TYR A 31 -8.81 -2.01 -4.89
N ARG A 32 -8.74 -3.34 -4.77
CA ARG A 32 -9.19 -4.07 -3.58
C ARG A 32 -7.97 -4.38 -2.71
N SER A 33 -7.94 -3.86 -1.49
CA SER A 33 -6.95 -4.21 -0.48
C SER A 33 -7.36 -5.52 0.16
N LYS A 34 -6.46 -6.52 0.27
CA LYS A 34 -6.69 -7.74 1.05
C LYS A 34 -5.61 -7.94 2.11
N ALA A 35 -6.04 -8.30 3.31
CA ALA A 35 -5.17 -8.80 4.37
C ALA A 35 -5.34 -10.32 4.50
N ILE A 36 -4.24 -11.06 4.45
CA ILE A 36 -4.22 -12.53 4.48
C ILE A 36 -3.26 -12.98 5.59
N PHE A 37 -3.78 -13.76 6.53
CA PHE A 37 -2.99 -14.32 7.64
C PHE A 37 -3.07 -15.85 7.66
N ALA A 38 -1.93 -16.49 7.93
CA ALA A 38 -1.84 -17.94 8.08
C ALA A 38 -1.55 -18.33 9.54
N PHE A 39 -2.21 -19.40 9.97
CA PHE A 39 -2.20 -19.88 11.34
C PHE A 39 -1.77 -21.34 11.38
N GLN A 40 -1.07 -21.73 12.44
CA GLN A 40 -0.73 -23.11 12.73
C GLN A 40 -1.15 -23.46 14.15
N ILE A 41 -1.66 -24.66 14.37
CA ILE A 41 -1.95 -25.18 15.70
C ILE A 41 -0.71 -25.89 16.22
N ILE A 42 -0.17 -25.39 17.35
CA ILE A 42 0.96 -26.00 18.08
C ILE A 42 0.54 -26.16 19.55
N ASP A 43 0.58 -27.38 20.06
CA ASP A 43 0.08 -27.76 21.40
C ASP A 43 -1.37 -27.30 21.65
N ASN A 44 -2.27 -27.56 20.69
CA ASN A 44 -3.68 -27.14 20.74
C ASN A 44 -3.89 -25.62 20.88
N LYS A 45 -2.92 -24.81 20.44
CA LYS A 45 -3.00 -23.34 20.42
C LYS A 45 -2.64 -22.81 19.05
N GLU A 46 -3.46 -21.91 18.53
CA GLU A 46 -3.19 -21.23 17.26
C GLU A 46 -2.05 -20.22 17.39
N ILE A 47 -1.21 -20.15 16.36
CA ILE A 47 -0.19 -19.13 16.17
C ILE A 47 -0.33 -18.56 14.77
N CYS A 48 -0.58 -17.27 14.68
CA CYS A 48 -0.43 -16.49 13.46
C CYS A 48 1.06 -16.33 13.18
N PHE A 49 1.53 -16.94 12.09
CA PHE A 49 2.97 -17.04 11.79
C PHE A 49 3.39 -16.34 10.50
N PHE A 50 2.41 -15.92 9.69
CA PHE A 50 2.59 -15.27 8.41
C PHE A 50 1.45 -14.27 8.17
N GLY A 51 1.78 -13.10 7.63
CA GLY A 51 0.83 -12.07 7.23
C GLY A 51 1.22 -11.45 5.90
N MET A 52 0.23 -11.11 5.08
CA MET A 52 0.43 -10.47 3.79
C MET A 52 -0.68 -9.46 3.51
N PHE A 53 -0.31 -8.27 3.03
CA PHE A 53 -1.23 -7.26 2.51
C PHE A 53 -0.99 -7.09 1.01
N VAL A 54 -2.05 -7.19 0.23
CA VAL A 54 -2.02 -7.09 -1.24
C VAL A 54 -2.99 -6.03 -1.74
N GLN A 55 -2.65 -5.41 -2.86
CA GLN A 55 -3.50 -4.47 -3.61
C GLN A 55 -3.85 -5.10 -4.95
N GLU A 56 -5.13 -5.32 -5.22
CA GLU A 56 -5.62 -5.98 -6.43
C GLU A 56 -6.34 -4.99 -7.35
N TYR A 57 -5.76 -4.70 -8.50
CA TYR A 57 -6.29 -3.76 -9.50
C TYR A 57 -7.05 -4.54 -10.57
N GLY A 58 -8.38 -4.51 -10.48
CA GLY A 58 -9.26 -5.31 -11.34
C GLY A 58 -9.20 -4.92 -12.83
N SER A 59 -9.93 -5.65 -13.67
CA SER A 59 -10.01 -5.36 -15.11
C SER A 59 -10.70 -4.02 -15.44
N SER A 60 -11.48 -3.46 -14.52
CA SER A 60 -12.08 -2.12 -14.66
C SER A 60 -11.15 -0.99 -14.21
N CYS A 61 -10.01 -1.30 -13.59
CA CYS A 61 -9.02 -0.29 -13.25
C CYS A 61 -8.39 0.26 -14.54
N PRO A 62 -8.23 1.59 -14.71
CA PRO A 62 -7.61 2.15 -15.90
C PRO A 62 -6.14 1.74 -16.02
N PRO A 63 -5.59 1.70 -17.25
CA PRO A 63 -4.14 1.58 -17.45
C PRO A 63 -3.38 2.70 -16.72
N PRO A 64 -2.16 2.46 -16.23
CA PRO A 64 -1.37 1.23 -16.41
C PRO A 64 -1.68 0.09 -15.42
N ASN A 65 -2.53 0.30 -14.42
CA ASN A 65 -2.72 -0.63 -13.31
C ASN A 65 -3.66 -1.81 -13.59
N SER A 66 -4.43 -1.79 -14.69
CA SER A 66 -5.42 -2.83 -14.99
C SER A 66 -4.84 -4.25 -14.92
N ARG A 67 -5.56 -5.15 -14.24
CA ARG A 67 -5.20 -6.57 -14.05
C ARG A 67 -3.83 -6.80 -13.38
N GLN A 68 -3.37 -5.86 -12.56
CA GLN A 68 -2.14 -6.02 -11.80
C GLN A 68 -2.40 -6.22 -10.31
N ILE A 69 -1.49 -6.90 -9.64
CA ILE A 69 -1.45 -7.04 -8.19
C ILE A 69 -0.14 -6.47 -7.68
N TYR A 70 -0.16 -5.87 -6.50
CA TYR A 70 1.03 -5.46 -5.77
C TYR A 70 1.04 -6.12 -4.38
N ILE A 71 2.12 -6.82 -4.05
CA ILE A 71 2.35 -7.34 -2.70
C ILE A 71 2.94 -6.21 -1.86
N ALA A 72 2.08 -5.48 -1.14
CA ALA A 72 2.46 -4.28 -0.42
C ALA A 72 3.28 -4.57 0.84
N TYR A 73 2.89 -5.60 1.59
CA TYR A 73 3.64 -6.04 2.77
C TYR A 73 3.56 -7.56 2.91
N LEU A 74 4.67 -8.16 3.32
CA LEU A 74 4.75 -9.55 3.72
C LEU A 74 5.64 -9.64 4.95
N ASP A 75 5.19 -10.37 5.97
CA ASP A 75 5.94 -10.53 7.20
C ASP A 75 5.72 -11.92 7.80
N SER A 76 6.63 -12.34 8.68
CA SER A 76 6.54 -13.64 9.32
C SER A 76 7.27 -13.71 10.65
N VAL A 77 6.81 -14.60 11.52
CA VAL A 77 7.49 -14.94 12.77
C VAL A 77 7.98 -16.39 12.72
N LYS A 78 9.15 -16.63 13.31
CA LYS A 78 9.94 -17.86 13.12
C LYS A 78 9.31 -19.17 13.64
N TYR A 79 8.13 -19.13 14.26
CA TYR A 79 7.59 -20.20 15.11
C TYR A 79 6.91 -21.37 14.38
N PHE A 80 6.91 -21.40 13.05
CA PHE A 80 6.34 -22.52 12.31
C PHE A 80 7.05 -23.85 12.62
N GLU A 81 6.27 -24.92 12.80
CA GLU A 81 6.76 -26.27 13.08
C GLU A 81 6.26 -27.31 12.05
N PRO A 82 7.12 -28.21 11.55
CA PRO A 82 8.53 -28.32 11.83
C PRO A 82 9.35 -27.23 11.11
N ARG A 83 10.39 -26.73 11.77
CA ARG A 83 11.15 -25.54 11.34
C ARG A 83 11.73 -25.66 9.92
N ASN A 84 12.10 -26.87 9.49
CA ASN A 84 12.68 -27.13 8.17
C ASN A 84 11.69 -26.91 7.02
N LEU A 85 10.38 -26.96 7.27
CA LEU A 85 9.35 -26.73 6.25
C LEU A 85 8.89 -25.28 6.15
N ARG A 86 9.31 -24.42 7.09
CA ARG A 86 8.82 -23.04 7.21
C ARG A 86 8.95 -22.24 5.91
N THR A 87 10.13 -22.27 5.29
CA THR A 87 10.37 -21.56 4.02
C THR A 87 9.49 -22.10 2.90
N ALA A 88 9.37 -23.43 2.79
CA ALA A 88 8.52 -24.05 1.78
C ALA A 88 7.06 -23.61 1.95
N VAL A 89 6.55 -23.58 3.18
CA VAL A 89 5.17 -23.17 3.48
C VAL A 89 4.92 -21.70 3.12
N TYR A 90 5.85 -20.79 3.39
CA TYR A 90 5.74 -19.39 2.94
C TYR A 90 5.64 -19.29 1.42
N GLN A 91 6.42 -20.12 0.71
CA GLN A 91 6.38 -20.16 -0.74
C GLN A 91 5.06 -20.73 -1.26
N GLU A 92 4.54 -21.81 -0.66
CA GLU A 92 3.22 -22.38 -1.00
C GLU A 92 2.09 -21.35 -0.84
N ILE A 93 2.11 -20.55 0.22
CA ILE A 93 1.08 -19.52 0.44
C ILE A 93 1.11 -18.48 -0.69
N LEU A 94 2.30 -18.04 -1.09
CA LEU A 94 2.47 -17.07 -2.19
C LEU A 94 2.10 -17.65 -3.55
N LEU A 95 2.55 -18.87 -3.85
CA LEU A 95 2.26 -19.55 -5.11
C LEU A 95 0.76 -19.86 -5.23
N GLY A 96 0.13 -20.36 -4.16
CA GLY A 96 -1.31 -20.59 -4.13
C GLY A 96 -2.10 -19.29 -4.30
N TYR A 97 -1.60 -18.16 -3.76
CA TYR A 97 -2.20 -16.84 -4.03
C TYR A 97 -2.04 -16.41 -5.50
N MET A 98 -0.86 -16.60 -6.10
CA MET A 98 -0.62 -16.28 -7.51
C MET A 98 -1.43 -17.16 -8.46
N GLU A 99 -1.60 -18.44 -8.14
CA GLU A 99 -2.45 -19.38 -8.88
C GLU A 99 -3.92 -18.95 -8.79
N TYR A 100 -4.39 -18.60 -7.58
CA TYR A 100 -5.72 -18.03 -7.39
C TYR A 100 -5.90 -16.76 -8.23
N ALA A 101 -4.96 -15.81 -8.16
CA ALA A 101 -5.00 -14.58 -8.94
C ALA A 101 -5.01 -14.83 -10.46
N LYS A 102 -4.20 -15.76 -10.94
CA LYS A 102 -4.19 -16.19 -12.34
C LYS A 102 -5.54 -16.75 -12.76
N SER A 103 -6.18 -17.56 -11.92
CA SER A 103 -7.51 -18.13 -12.21
C SER A 103 -8.60 -17.07 -12.36
N LEU A 104 -8.46 -15.93 -11.66
CA LEU A 104 -9.38 -14.79 -11.77
C LEU A 104 -9.10 -13.91 -13.02
N GLY A 105 -7.94 -14.06 -13.67
CA GLY A 105 -7.55 -13.28 -14.83
C GLY A 105 -6.68 -12.05 -14.52
N PHE A 106 -6.01 -12.01 -13.36
CA PHE A 106 -4.90 -11.08 -13.16
C PHE A 106 -3.70 -11.50 -14.01
N MET A 107 -2.98 -10.51 -14.54
CA MET A 107 -1.90 -10.73 -15.51
C MET A 107 -0.51 -10.62 -14.90
N LYS A 108 -0.32 -9.71 -13.93
CA LYS A 108 1.00 -9.38 -13.38
C LYS A 108 0.93 -9.24 -11.86
N VAL A 109 1.96 -9.72 -11.17
CA VAL A 109 2.16 -9.52 -9.72
C VAL A 109 3.48 -8.80 -9.50
N ASN A 110 3.42 -7.65 -8.85
CA ASN A 110 4.55 -6.76 -8.61
C ASN A 110 5.04 -6.94 -7.17
N ILE A 111 6.35 -7.13 -7.04
CA ILE A 111 7.01 -7.40 -5.76
C ILE A 111 8.22 -6.47 -5.63
N TRP A 112 8.17 -5.57 -4.65
CA TRP A 112 9.33 -4.84 -4.20
C TRP A 112 10.01 -5.61 -3.05
N ALA A 113 11.18 -6.19 -3.33
CA ALA A 113 11.99 -6.93 -2.38
C ALA A 113 12.76 -6.00 -1.43
N CYS A 114 12.02 -5.27 -0.60
CA CYS A 114 12.54 -4.43 0.47
C CYS A 114 12.56 -5.23 1.78
N PRO A 115 13.73 -5.46 2.41
CA PRO A 115 13.78 -6.12 3.71
C PRO A 115 13.35 -5.19 4.84
N SER A 116 12.52 -5.72 5.74
CA SER A 116 12.23 -5.07 7.03
C SER A 116 13.44 -5.12 7.97
N ASN A 117 13.36 -4.36 9.06
CA ASN A 117 14.37 -4.39 10.13
C ASN A 117 13.73 -4.04 11.48
N ARG A 118 14.51 -4.08 12.56
CA ARG A 118 14.00 -3.81 13.92
C ARG A 118 13.39 -2.42 14.12
N ASN A 119 13.79 -1.44 13.33
CA ASN A 119 13.25 -0.08 13.39
C ASN A 119 12.04 0.10 12.46
N ASN A 120 11.79 -0.87 11.56
CA ASN A 120 10.73 -0.82 10.56
C ASN A 120 10.17 -2.24 10.34
N GLU A 121 9.44 -2.73 11.34
CA GLU A 121 8.70 -3.99 11.26
C GLU A 121 7.46 -3.82 10.38
N TYR A 122 7.13 -4.84 9.58
CA TYR A 122 6.06 -4.71 8.59
C TYR A 122 4.68 -5.00 9.16
N ILE A 123 4.45 -6.17 9.76
CA ILE A 123 3.10 -6.55 10.21
C ILE A 123 3.13 -6.98 11.67
N PHE A 124 4.07 -7.83 12.06
CA PHE A 124 4.11 -8.35 13.43
C PHE A 124 4.89 -7.41 14.34
N TYR A 125 4.25 -6.95 15.42
CA TYR A 125 4.89 -6.09 16.40
C TYR A 125 5.84 -6.90 17.29
N CYS A 126 7.07 -6.42 17.44
CA CYS A 126 8.11 -6.96 18.32
C CYS A 126 8.49 -8.41 17.96
N HIS A 127 9.36 -8.56 16.95
CA HIS A 127 9.90 -9.84 16.52
C HIS A 127 10.82 -10.48 17.57
N PRO A 128 11.01 -11.82 17.50
CA PRO A 128 11.94 -12.53 18.38
C PRO A 128 13.36 -12.01 18.23
N LEU A 129 14.12 -11.91 19.33
CA LEU A 129 15.48 -11.39 19.30
C LEU A 129 16.40 -12.24 18.43
N GLU A 130 16.21 -13.56 18.41
CA GLU A 130 17.06 -14.47 17.62
C GLU A 130 16.57 -14.62 16.17
N GLN A 131 15.45 -13.98 15.79
CA GLN A 131 15.02 -13.94 14.40
C GLN A 131 15.90 -12.95 13.64
N LYS A 132 16.62 -13.46 12.62
CA LYS A 132 17.43 -12.64 11.72
C LYS A 132 16.55 -12.13 10.57
N PHE A 133 16.70 -10.85 10.25
CA PHE A 133 16.12 -10.27 9.04
C PHE A 133 17.04 -10.55 7.85
N PRO A 134 16.51 -10.99 6.69
CA PRO A 134 17.33 -11.13 5.50
C PRO A 134 17.86 -9.76 5.07
N ASN A 135 19.08 -9.70 4.54
CA ASN A 135 19.53 -8.51 3.83
C ASN A 135 18.92 -8.47 2.41
N GLY A 136 19.13 -7.38 1.68
CA GLY A 136 18.55 -7.20 0.33
C GLY A 136 18.86 -8.36 -0.61
N LYS A 137 20.12 -8.80 -0.69
CA LYS A 137 20.50 -9.92 -1.57
C LYS A 137 19.84 -11.24 -1.17
N MET A 138 19.83 -11.56 0.12
CA MET A 138 19.18 -12.77 0.62
C MET A 138 17.68 -12.78 0.32
N LEU A 139 17.00 -11.63 0.45
CA LEU A 139 15.58 -11.53 0.16
C LEU A 139 15.30 -11.63 -1.35
N GLN A 140 16.15 -11.02 -2.18
CA GLN A 140 16.05 -11.13 -3.63
C GLN A 140 16.24 -12.58 -4.10
N GLU A 141 17.24 -13.29 -3.58
CA GLU A 141 17.46 -14.71 -3.86
C GLU A 141 16.26 -15.55 -3.42
N TRP A 142 15.69 -15.27 -2.25
CA TRP A 142 14.49 -15.94 -1.76
C TRP A 142 13.30 -15.79 -2.70
N TYR A 143 13.05 -14.57 -3.22
CA TYR A 143 12.00 -14.33 -4.22
C TYR A 143 12.33 -14.98 -5.57
N LYS A 144 13.59 -14.98 -6.01
CA LYS A 144 13.97 -15.70 -7.24
C LYS A 144 13.65 -17.19 -7.13
N CYS A 145 14.03 -17.84 -6.03
CA CYS A 145 13.67 -19.25 -5.77
C CYS A 145 12.15 -19.49 -5.76
N LEU A 146 11.37 -18.57 -5.19
CA LEU A 146 9.90 -18.64 -5.24
C LEU A 146 9.39 -18.57 -6.68
N LEU A 147 9.87 -17.60 -7.46
CA LEU A 147 9.39 -17.35 -8.82
C LEU A 147 9.81 -18.48 -9.78
N ASP A 148 11.04 -18.98 -9.65
CA ASP A 148 11.53 -20.16 -10.38
C ASP A 148 10.65 -21.38 -10.11
N LYS A 149 10.28 -21.60 -8.84
CA LYS A 149 9.33 -22.65 -8.46
C LYS A 149 7.95 -22.45 -9.12
N GLY A 150 7.43 -21.23 -9.10
CA GLY A 150 6.17 -20.90 -9.77
C GLY A 150 6.20 -21.15 -11.28
N ILE A 151 7.35 -20.97 -11.94
CA ILE A 151 7.55 -21.33 -13.36
C ILE A 151 7.53 -22.85 -13.53
N MET A 152 8.29 -23.59 -12.70
CA MET A 152 8.31 -25.06 -12.77
C MET A 152 6.93 -25.69 -12.57
N GLU A 153 6.08 -25.08 -11.75
CA GLU A 153 4.71 -25.52 -11.47
C GLU A 153 3.66 -24.96 -12.45
N ASN A 154 4.08 -24.23 -13.50
CA ASN A 154 3.21 -23.60 -14.50
C ASN A 154 2.21 -22.57 -13.95
N ILE A 155 2.45 -22.06 -12.74
CA ILE A 155 1.69 -20.97 -12.14
C ILE A 155 2.12 -19.65 -12.78
N ILE A 156 3.42 -19.42 -12.86
CA ILE A 156 4.02 -18.21 -13.44
C ILE A 156 4.53 -18.55 -14.84
N VAL A 157 4.23 -17.70 -15.82
CA VAL A 157 4.76 -17.88 -17.19
C VAL A 157 6.22 -17.48 -17.23
N ASP A 158 6.54 -16.33 -16.63
CA ASP A 158 7.89 -15.80 -16.56
C ASP A 158 7.98 -14.70 -15.48
N TYR A 159 9.18 -14.23 -15.15
CA TYR A 159 9.35 -13.01 -14.36
C TYR A 159 10.49 -12.13 -14.88
N ARG A 160 10.39 -10.83 -14.60
CA ARG A 160 11.40 -9.84 -14.99
C ARG A 160 11.75 -8.95 -13.81
N GLU A 161 13.00 -8.51 -13.77
CA GLU A 161 13.33 -7.29 -13.04
C GLU A 161 12.64 -6.10 -13.73
N ILE A 162 12.17 -5.11 -12.96
CA ILE A 162 11.38 -3.99 -13.49
C ILE A 162 12.10 -3.26 -14.64
N TYR A 163 13.42 -3.09 -14.56
CA TYR A 163 14.21 -2.44 -15.60
C TYR A 163 14.12 -3.20 -16.93
N LYS A 164 14.24 -4.54 -16.87
CA LYS A 164 14.13 -5.39 -18.06
C LYS A 164 12.70 -5.44 -18.58
N HIS A 165 11.71 -5.42 -17.69
CA HIS A 165 10.30 -5.35 -18.07
C HIS A 165 9.98 -4.08 -18.87
N ILE A 166 10.49 -2.92 -18.43
CA ILE A 166 10.36 -1.64 -19.13
C ILE A 166 10.97 -1.70 -20.53
N GLN A 167 12.15 -2.32 -20.67
CA GLN A 167 12.81 -2.49 -21.97
C GLN A 167 12.01 -3.42 -22.90
N ASP A 168 11.58 -4.58 -22.38
CA ASP A 168 10.84 -5.59 -23.16
C ASP A 168 9.47 -5.07 -23.61
N SER A 169 8.86 -4.20 -22.80
CA SER A 169 7.58 -3.58 -23.10
C SER A 169 7.71 -2.26 -23.89
N CYS A 170 8.95 -1.83 -24.18
CA CYS A 170 9.25 -0.62 -24.94
C CYS A 170 8.59 0.66 -24.39
N PHE A 171 8.55 0.84 -23.06
CA PHE A 171 7.96 2.06 -22.50
C PHE A 171 8.75 3.30 -22.93
N THR A 172 8.02 4.40 -23.11
CA THR A 172 8.52 5.69 -23.55
C THR A 172 8.19 6.83 -22.58
N SER A 173 7.27 6.59 -21.63
CA SER A 173 6.78 7.58 -20.69
C SER A 173 6.66 7.02 -19.27
N VAL A 174 6.75 7.91 -18.27
CA VAL A 174 6.48 7.58 -16.87
C VAL A 174 5.02 7.21 -16.61
N THR A 175 4.10 7.59 -17.50
CA THR A 175 2.66 7.27 -17.41
C THR A 175 2.36 5.79 -17.67
N GLU A 176 3.33 5.04 -18.21
CA GLU A 176 3.23 3.60 -18.44
C GLU A 176 3.71 2.78 -17.22
N LEU A 177 4.39 3.42 -16.26
CA LEU A 177 4.82 2.77 -15.02
C LEU A 177 3.61 2.54 -14.10
N PRO A 178 3.43 1.34 -13.55
CA PRO A 178 2.32 1.08 -12.65
C PRO A 178 2.41 1.92 -11.38
N TYR A 179 1.25 2.35 -10.87
CA TYR A 179 1.16 3.25 -9.73
C TYR A 179 0.51 2.57 -8.53
N PHE A 180 1.31 2.08 -7.59
CA PHE A 180 0.82 1.38 -6.39
C PHE A 180 0.96 2.22 -5.12
N GLU A 181 0.01 2.09 -4.19
CA GLU A 181 0.03 2.89 -2.97
C GLU A 181 1.15 2.42 -2.03
N GLY A 182 2.01 3.34 -1.61
CA GLY A 182 3.14 3.04 -0.74
C GLY A 182 4.28 2.29 -1.42
N ASP A 183 4.29 2.23 -2.76
CA ASP A 183 5.40 1.67 -3.53
C ASP A 183 6.52 2.69 -3.79
N TRP A 184 7.71 2.18 -4.06
CA TRP A 184 8.92 2.95 -4.32
C TRP A 184 8.85 3.76 -5.63
N LEU A 185 8.20 3.25 -6.68
CA LEU A 185 8.15 3.90 -7.99
C LEU A 185 7.49 5.30 -7.95
N PRO A 186 6.26 5.45 -7.42
CA PRO A 186 5.65 6.76 -7.19
C PRO A 186 6.50 7.74 -6.38
N GLU A 187 7.06 7.28 -5.26
CA GLU A 187 7.88 8.12 -4.38
C GLU A 187 9.16 8.60 -5.09
N MET A 188 9.81 7.70 -5.84
CA MET A 188 10.97 8.02 -6.65
C MET A 188 10.64 9.09 -7.70
N LEU A 189 9.53 8.94 -8.45
CA LEU A 189 9.10 9.91 -9.46
C LEU A 189 8.84 11.28 -8.85
N GLU A 190 8.15 11.34 -7.72
CA GLU A 190 7.89 12.58 -6.99
C GLU A 190 9.17 13.29 -6.55
N ASN A 191 10.13 12.53 -6.03
CA ASN A 191 11.43 13.07 -5.64
C ASN A 191 12.25 13.55 -6.84
N LEU A 192 12.16 12.88 -7.99
CA LEU A 192 12.79 13.32 -9.23
C LEU A 192 12.18 14.62 -9.75
N ILE A 193 10.85 14.73 -9.79
CA ILE A 193 10.18 15.96 -10.24
C ILE A 193 10.57 17.14 -9.33
N LYS A 194 10.60 16.95 -8.01
CA LYS A 194 11.06 17.97 -7.05
C LYS A 194 12.51 18.41 -7.33
N LYS A 195 13.41 17.47 -7.62
CA LYS A 195 14.82 17.78 -7.93
C LYS A 195 14.95 18.58 -9.23
N LEU A 196 14.25 18.18 -10.29
CA LEU A 196 14.27 18.88 -11.58
C LEU A 196 13.73 20.31 -11.45
N LYS A 197 12.61 20.51 -10.73
CA LYS A 197 12.08 21.87 -10.46
C LYS A 197 13.09 22.76 -9.73
N LYS A 198 13.77 22.23 -8.70
CA LYS A 198 14.82 22.97 -7.98
C LYS A 198 16.02 23.30 -8.87
N GLY A 199 16.39 22.43 -9.81
CA GLY A 199 17.46 22.68 -10.77
C GLY A 199 17.14 23.84 -11.71
N ILE A 200 15.91 23.85 -12.25
CA ILE A 200 15.42 24.94 -13.13
C ILE A 200 15.46 26.28 -12.39
N GLN A 201 14.94 26.33 -11.16
CA GLN A 201 14.92 27.55 -10.34
C GLN A 201 16.32 28.11 -10.02
N LYS A 202 17.32 27.25 -9.84
CA LYS A 202 18.72 27.70 -9.63
C LYS A 202 19.35 28.26 -10.91
N SER A 203 19.09 27.60 -12.04
CA SER A 203 19.62 28.06 -13.34
C SER A 203 19.07 29.41 -13.77
N THR A 204 17.81 29.71 -13.44
CA THR A 204 17.18 31.02 -13.72
C THR A 204 17.65 32.12 -12.78
N THR A 205 17.97 31.81 -11.51
CA THR A 205 18.57 32.80 -10.61
C THR A 205 20.02 33.11 -10.98
N ASP A 206 20.82 32.13 -11.38
CA ASP A 206 22.24 32.35 -11.72
C ASP A 206 22.41 33.13 -13.03
N ALA A 207 21.49 32.97 -14.00
CA ALA A 207 21.47 33.76 -15.24
C ALA A 207 21.12 35.25 -15.03
N SER A 208 20.57 35.62 -13.87
CA SER A 208 20.20 37.01 -13.54
C SER A 208 21.30 37.82 -12.85
N VAL A 209 22.44 37.20 -12.49
CA VAL A 209 23.52 37.84 -11.69
C VAL A 209 24.71 38.34 -12.54
N THR A 210 24.75 38.08 -13.84
CA THR A 210 25.80 38.61 -14.73
C THR A 210 25.26 39.65 -15.69
N ASN A 211 25.17 40.92 -15.24
CA ASN A 211 25.46 42.12 -16.04
C ASN A 211 25.45 43.38 -15.14
N SER A 212 26.59 44.06 -15.07
CA SER A 212 26.79 45.41 -14.54
C SER A 212 28.02 46.00 -15.26
N PRO A 213 28.08 47.30 -15.61
CA PRO A 213 28.06 48.41 -14.66
C PRO A 213 27.26 49.67 -15.08
N SER A 214 27.33 50.70 -14.22
CA SER A 214 26.46 51.87 -13.99
C SER A 214 26.41 52.99 -15.05
N LEU A 215 25.32 53.80 -15.04
CA LEU A 215 25.36 55.26 -14.82
C LEU A 215 23.95 55.85 -14.52
N ALA A 216 23.90 56.89 -13.70
CA ALA A 216 22.71 57.52 -13.13
C ALA A 216 22.00 58.53 -14.06
N HIS A 217 20.65 58.63 -14.00
CA HIS A 217 19.88 59.83 -13.57
C HIS A 217 18.40 59.83 -14.04
N THR A 218 17.50 60.10 -13.07
CA THR A 218 16.29 60.96 -13.15
C THR A 218 14.94 60.41 -13.70
N ILE A 219 14.02 60.15 -12.74
CA ILE A 219 12.58 60.51 -12.65
C ILE A 219 11.64 60.11 -13.82
N GLN A 220 10.65 59.23 -13.60
CA GLN A 220 9.24 59.55 -13.27
C GLN A 220 8.34 58.30 -13.31
N ASN A 221 7.34 58.26 -12.42
CA ASN A 221 6.36 57.18 -12.23
C ASN A 221 5.54 56.85 -13.49
N ASN A 222 5.35 55.55 -13.75
CA ASN A 222 4.07 55.05 -14.28
C ASN A 222 3.90 53.57 -13.90
N GLU A 223 2.89 53.30 -13.07
CA GLU A 223 2.44 51.95 -12.75
C GLU A 223 1.75 51.34 -13.99
N GLN A 224 2.53 50.60 -14.78
CA GLN A 224 1.99 49.52 -15.59
C GLN A 224 2.49 48.22 -14.97
N ARG A 225 1.60 47.56 -14.20
CA ARG A 225 1.77 46.15 -13.86
C ARG A 225 1.72 45.34 -15.15
N VAL A 226 2.88 45.17 -15.76
CA VAL A 226 3.13 44.15 -16.76
C VAL A 226 2.88 42.82 -16.04
N ASN A 227 1.84 42.11 -16.46
CA ASN A 227 1.61 40.72 -16.08
C ASN A 227 2.85 39.93 -16.49
N VAL A 228 3.75 39.70 -15.55
CA VAL A 228 4.78 38.66 -15.68
C VAL A 228 4.00 37.34 -15.61
N THR A 229 3.63 36.84 -16.78
CA THR A 229 3.17 35.46 -16.95
C THR A 229 4.32 34.58 -16.46
N VAL A 230 4.18 34.07 -15.23
CA VAL A 230 5.07 33.08 -14.64
C VAL A 230 5.14 31.92 -15.64
N SER A 231 6.28 31.80 -16.31
CA SER A 231 6.51 30.75 -17.30
C SER A 231 6.32 29.41 -16.60
N GLN A 232 5.34 28.61 -17.04
CA GLN A 232 5.16 27.25 -16.57
C GLN A 232 6.52 26.52 -16.64
N ASP A 233 6.99 26.00 -15.51
CA ASP A 233 8.19 25.16 -15.42
C ASP A 233 7.99 23.85 -16.20
N ILE A 234 8.18 23.85 -17.52
CA ILE A 234 7.94 22.66 -18.36
C ILE A 234 9.13 21.71 -18.22
N ILE A 235 9.10 20.85 -17.19
CA ILE A 235 9.94 19.64 -17.18
C ILE A 235 9.52 18.77 -18.37
N SER A 236 10.46 18.44 -19.25
CA SER A 236 10.21 17.55 -20.39
C SER A 236 9.82 16.15 -19.91
N GLY A 237 8.72 15.60 -20.43
CA GLY A 237 8.29 14.24 -20.10
C GLY A 237 9.32 13.17 -20.45
N LYS A 238 10.04 13.36 -21.57
CA LYS A 238 11.14 12.51 -22.01
C LYS A 238 12.32 12.56 -21.04
N GLU A 239 12.73 13.76 -20.63
CA GLU A 239 13.81 13.93 -19.66
C GLU A 239 13.47 13.28 -18.31
N LEU A 240 12.22 13.44 -17.85
CA LEU A 240 11.77 12.78 -16.62
C LEU A 240 11.83 11.25 -16.74
N PHE A 241 11.40 10.70 -17.88
CA PHE A 241 11.45 9.25 -18.12
C PHE A 241 12.88 8.72 -18.20
N GLU A 242 13.79 9.39 -18.91
CA GLU A 242 15.20 9.00 -18.99
C GLU A 242 15.88 9.02 -17.61
N ASN A 243 15.62 10.06 -16.80
CA ASN A 243 16.10 10.14 -15.42
C ASN A 243 15.49 9.02 -14.55
N ALA A 244 14.19 8.77 -14.65
CA ALA A 244 13.53 7.69 -13.93
C ALA A 244 14.15 6.33 -14.28
N LEU A 245 14.37 6.08 -15.57
CA LEU A 245 14.96 4.84 -16.07
C LEU A 245 16.37 4.60 -15.51
N LEU A 246 17.18 5.65 -15.32
CA LEU A 246 18.50 5.55 -14.69
C LEU A 246 18.41 5.13 -13.21
N TYR A 247 17.47 5.70 -12.45
CA TYR A 247 17.26 5.32 -11.05
C TYR A 247 16.74 3.88 -10.94
N ILE A 248 15.81 3.49 -11.82
CA ILE A 248 15.29 2.13 -11.91
C ILE A 248 16.40 1.13 -12.24
N LYS A 249 17.28 1.46 -13.18
CA LYS A 249 18.44 0.62 -13.52
C LYS A 249 19.33 0.33 -12.31
N ASN A 250 19.56 1.34 -11.46
CA ASN A 250 20.41 1.22 -10.28
C ASN A 250 19.78 0.39 -9.14
N HIS A 251 18.46 0.19 -9.15
CA HIS A 251 17.71 -0.56 -8.14
C HIS A 251 17.00 -1.80 -8.71
N ARG A 252 17.36 -2.20 -9.94
CA ARG A 252 16.64 -3.21 -10.73
C ARG A 252 16.48 -4.56 -10.04
N GLU A 253 17.48 -4.98 -9.28
CA GLU A 253 17.51 -6.31 -8.64
C GLU A 253 16.51 -6.42 -7.48
N ALA A 254 15.96 -5.31 -7.00
CA ALA A 254 15.05 -5.27 -5.87
C ALA A 254 13.57 -5.25 -6.27
N TYR A 255 13.22 -5.24 -7.55
CA TYR A 255 11.83 -5.15 -7.99
C TYR A 255 11.51 -6.16 -9.09
N PHE A 256 10.59 -7.07 -8.79
CA PHE A 256 10.19 -8.15 -9.67
C PHE A 256 8.77 -7.94 -10.20
N VAL A 257 8.58 -8.27 -11.47
CA VAL A 257 7.29 -8.35 -12.14
C VAL A 257 7.10 -9.81 -12.54
N ALA A 258 6.25 -10.53 -11.80
CA ALA A 258 5.86 -11.89 -12.14
C ALA A 258 4.70 -11.85 -13.15
N ILE A 259 4.87 -12.58 -14.26
CA ILE A 259 3.95 -12.60 -15.39
C ILE A 259 3.10 -13.88 -15.28
N LEU A 260 1.81 -13.72 -15.00
CA LEU A 260 0.83 -14.82 -14.94
C LEU A 260 0.22 -15.10 -16.31
N TYR A 261 0.04 -14.03 -17.10
CA TYR A 261 -0.35 -14.08 -18.51
C TYR A 261 0.44 -13.06 -19.30
N THR A 262 0.80 -13.41 -20.52
CA THR A 262 1.45 -12.53 -21.50
C THR A 262 0.45 -11.58 -22.15
N ASP A 263 0.92 -10.44 -22.65
CA ASP A 263 0.03 -9.40 -23.19
C ASP A 263 -0.73 -9.84 -24.46
N ASN A 264 -0.22 -10.84 -25.19
CA ASN A 264 -0.87 -11.45 -26.36
C ASN A 264 -2.20 -12.18 -26.04
N VAL A 265 -2.43 -12.58 -24.78
CA VAL A 265 -3.68 -13.24 -24.37
C VAL A 265 -4.66 -12.31 -23.66
N ALA A 266 -4.27 -11.04 -23.44
CA ALA A 266 -5.06 -10.07 -22.67
C ALA A 266 -6.47 -9.88 -23.23
N CYS A 267 -6.62 -9.87 -24.56
CA CYS A 267 -7.91 -9.68 -25.24
C CYS A 267 -8.88 -10.87 -25.07
N PHE A 268 -8.39 -12.05 -24.69
CA PHE A 268 -9.22 -13.24 -24.46
C PHE A 268 -9.64 -13.39 -22.99
N LEU A 269 -9.08 -12.59 -22.08
CA LEU A 269 -9.41 -12.66 -20.67
C LEU A 269 -10.77 -12.01 -20.39
N LYS A 270 -11.65 -12.77 -19.75
CA LYS A 270 -12.93 -12.25 -19.24
C LYS A 270 -12.70 -11.17 -18.17
N PRO A 271 -13.66 -10.26 -17.94
CA PRO A 271 -13.60 -9.33 -16.82
C PRO A 271 -13.38 -10.08 -15.49
N ILE A 272 -12.55 -9.51 -14.62
CA ILE A 272 -12.25 -10.11 -13.31
C ILE A 272 -13.52 -10.05 -12.46
N SER A 273 -13.95 -11.21 -11.96
CA SER A 273 -15.05 -11.34 -11.00
C SER A 273 -14.53 -12.09 -9.78
N ASP A 274 -14.36 -11.37 -8.68
CA ASP A 274 -13.92 -11.94 -7.41
C ASP A 274 -15.14 -12.32 -6.56
N ALA A 275 -15.29 -13.61 -6.29
CA ALA A 275 -16.40 -14.16 -5.53
C ALA A 275 -16.30 -13.86 -4.02
N ASP A 276 -15.10 -13.52 -3.53
CA ASP A 276 -14.91 -13.14 -2.13
C ASP A 276 -15.61 -11.80 -1.83
N ARG A 277 -16.44 -11.78 -0.78
CA ARG A 277 -17.17 -10.58 -0.34
C ARG A 277 -16.20 -9.54 0.23
N LEU A 278 -16.54 -8.27 0.02
CA LEU A 278 -15.92 -7.19 0.77
C LEU A 278 -16.27 -7.35 2.25
N THR A 279 -15.26 -7.23 3.10
CA THR A 279 -15.40 -7.32 4.55
C THR A 279 -14.86 -6.02 5.12
N SER A 280 -15.66 -5.34 5.93
CA SER A 280 -15.17 -4.19 6.70
C SER A 280 -14.59 -4.70 8.00
N CYS A 281 -13.31 -4.47 8.24
CA CYS A 281 -12.71 -4.74 9.53
C CYS A 281 -11.69 -3.64 9.82
N LYS A 282 -11.97 -2.78 10.80
CA LYS A 282 -11.08 -1.67 11.17
C LYS A 282 -9.66 -2.18 11.45
N LEU A 283 -9.54 -3.29 12.19
CA LEU A 283 -8.26 -3.86 12.60
C LEU A 283 -7.32 -4.18 11.42
N ILE A 284 -7.86 -4.71 10.32
CA ILE A 284 -7.06 -5.14 9.14
C ILE A 284 -7.36 -4.33 7.88
N SER A 285 -7.95 -3.15 8.05
CA SER A 285 -8.24 -2.20 6.96
C SER A 285 -6.97 -1.73 6.25
N SER A 286 -5.87 -1.61 6.97
CA SER A 286 -4.53 -1.33 6.46
C SER A 286 -3.46 -1.95 7.36
N ARG A 287 -2.26 -2.13 6.81
CA ARG A 287 -1.09 -2.54 7.60
C ARG A 287 -0.85 -1.57 8.77
N ASN A 288 -0.94 -0.26 8.52
CA ASN A 288 -0.63 0.75 9.53
C ASN A 288 -1.60 0.67 10.71
N GLN A 289 -2.88 0.48 10.43
CA GLN A 289 -3.92 0.34 11.45
C GLN A 289 -3.69 -0.93 12.29
N PHE A 290 -3.41 -2.06 11.63
CA PHE A 290 -3.08 -3.32 12.32
C PHE A 290 -1.86 -3.17 13.23
N PHE A 291 -0.77 -2.62 12.71
CA PHE A 291 0.48 -2.44 13.45
C PHE A 291 0.32 -1.48 14.64
N SER A 292 -0.44 -0.40 14.45
CA SER A 292 -0.71 0.58 15.51
C SER A 292 -1.50 -0.04 16.66
N MET A 293 -2.54 -0.83 16.35
CA MET A 293 -3.30 -1.58 17.36
C MET A 293 -2.43 -2.64 18.05
N ALA A 294 -1.60 -3.38 17.31
CA ALA A 294 -0.69 -4.36 17.91
C ALA A 294 0.30 -3.70 18.89
N LYS A 295 0.80 -2.50 18.56
CA LYS A 295 1.68 -1.71 19.42
C LYS A 295 0.98 -1.15 20.66
N GLU A 296 -0.27 -0.69 20.49
CA GLU A 296 -1.12 -0.16 21.55
C GLU A 296 -1.46 -1.27 22.57
N PHE A 297 -1.97 -2.40 22.11
CA PHE A 297 -2.40 -3.52 22.95
C PHE A 297 -1.26 -4.49 23.30
N LYS A 298 -0.01 -4.18 22.93
CA LYS A 298 1.19 -4.98 23.23
C LYS A 298 1.08 -6.43 22.75
N TRP A 299 0.53 -6.62 21.55
CA TRP A 299 0.52 -7.91 20.87
C TRP A 299 1.90 -8.21 20.28
N GLU A 300 2.80 -8.58 21.16
CA GLU A 300 4.18 -8.88 20.78
C GLU A 300 4.33 -10.32 20.32
N PHE A 301 5.26 -10.53 19.39
CA PHE A 301 5.59 -11.84 18.83
C PHE A 301 7.01 -12.29 19.19
N ASN A 302 7.60 -11.74 20.25
CA ASN A 302 9.01 -11.95 20.59
C ASN A 302 9.30 -13.27 21.35
N SER A 303 8.28 -13.99 21.81
CA SER A 303 8.41 -15.39 22.25
C SER A 303 7.21 -16.22 21.80
N LEU A 304 7.33 -17.55 21.77
CA LEU A 304 6.24 -18.46 21.35
C LEU A 304 4.98 -18.25 22.18
N ARG A 305 5.14 -18.07 23.50
CA ARG A 305 4.01 -17.82 24.42
C ARG A 305 3.32 -16.50 24.12
N ARG A 306 4.09 -15.45 23.82
CA ARG A 306 3.56 -14.11 23.46
C ARG A 306 2.83 -14.20 22.12
N ALA A 307 3.41 -14.89 21.13
CA ALA A 307 2.78 -15.10 19.82
C ALA A 307 1.44 -15.85 19.93
N LYS A 308 1.35 -16.90 20.76
CA LYS A 308 0.07 -17.58 21.06
C LYS A 308 -0.97 -16.63 21.66
N PHE A 309 -0.58 -15.82 22.64
CA PHE A 309 -1.47 -14.82 23.27
C PHE A 309 -1.92 -13.73 22.28
N SER A 310 -0.98 -13.14 21.55
CA SER A 310 -1.22 -12.11 20.54
C SER A 310 -2.14 -12.64 19.44
N THR A 311 -1.92 -13.88 18.99
CA THR A 311 -2.79 -14.57 18.02
C THR A 311 -4.22 -14.68 18.55
N MET A 312 -4.39 -15.18 19.77
CA MET A 312 -5.71 -15.28 20.41
C MET A 312 -6.40 -13.90 20.51
N ALA A 313 -5.66 -12.86 20.91
CA ALA A 313 -6.21 -11.51 21.04
C ALA A 313 -6.62 -10.90 19.67
N ILE A 314 -5.83 -11.13 18.63
CA ILE A 314 -6.14 -10.75 17.25
C ILE A 314 -7.39 -11.50 16.79
N CYS A 315 -7.44 -12.84 16.94
CA CYS A 315 -8.60 -13.65 16.56
C CYS A 315 -9.87 -13.18 17.29
N TYR A 316 -9.78 -12.94 18.60
CA TYR A 316 -10.90 -12.40 19.37
C TYR A 316 -11.43 -11.10 18.76
N ARG A 317 -10.56 -10.14 18.45
CA ARG A 317 -10.99 -8.88 17.84
C ARG A 317 -11.50 -9.02 16.41
N LEU A 318 -10.97 -9.97 15.63
CA LEU A 318 -11.50 -10.25 14.29
C LEU A 318 -12.90 -10.86 14.36
N HIS A 319 -13.17 -11.75 15.31
CA HIS A 319 -14.51 -12.33 15.50
C HIS A 319 -15.52 -11.34 16.10
N ASN A 320 -15.03 -10.32 16.79
CA ASN A 320 -15.83 -9.28 17.42
C ASN A 320 -15.65 -7.92 16.72
N CYS A 321 -15.31 -7.90 15.42
CA CYS A 321 -15.01 -6.66 14.71
C CYS A 321 -16.24 -5.75 14.54
N ASP A 322 -17.43 -6.35 14.49
CA ASP A 322 -18.72 -5.67 14.39
C ASP A 322 -19.29 -5.34 15.78
N MET A 323 -18.69 -5.91 16.84
CA MET A 323 -18.97 -5.52 18.21
C MET A 323 -18.11 -4.29 18.52
N GLU A 324 -18.44 -3.15 17.90
CA GLU A 324 -18.05 -1.87 18.46
C GLU A 324 -18.42 -1.90 19.95
N SER A 325 -17.48 -1.48 20.81
CA SER A 325 -17.70 -1.45 22.25
C SER A 325 -19.09 -0.87 22.51
N ILE A 326 -19.99 -1.66 23.10
CA ILE A 326 -21.35 -1.20 23.36
C ILE A 326 -21.21 0.14 24.08
N PRO A 327 -21.67 1.25 23.45
CA PRO A 327 -21.37 2.57 23.98
C PRO A 327 -21.91 2.65 25.40
N ILE A 328 -21.10 3.17 26.32
CA ILE A 328 -21.48 3.26 27.72
C ILE A 328 -22.44 4.44 27.85
N CYS A 329 -23.53 4.27 28.61
CA CYS A 329 -24.39 5.39 28.95
C CYS A 329 -23.59 6.41 29.78
N ILE A 330 -23.40 7.63 29.27
CA ILE A 330 -22.62 8.66 29.97
C ILE A 330 -23.25 9.06 31.31
N LYS A 331 -24.58 8.96 31.42
CA LYS A 331 -25.30 9.38 32.63
C LYS A 331 -25.23 8.37 33.75
N CYS A 332 -25.55 7.10 33.49
CA CYS A 332 -25.61 6.05 34.51
C CYS A 332 -24.42 5.11 34.51
N ARG A 333 -23.48 5.27 33.56
CA ARG A 333 -22.28 4.42 33.38
C ARG A 333 -22.57 2.93 33.17
N THR A 334 -23.78 2.58 32.73
CA THR A 334 -24.12 1.20 32.34
C THR A 334 -23.54 0.90 30.96
N ASP A 335 -23.05 -0.33 30.77
CA ASP A 335 -22.41 -0.84 29.55
C ASP A 335 -23.39 -1.07 28.38
N PHE A 336 -24.49 -0.31 28.33
CA PHE A 336 -25.55 -0.44 27.33
C PHE A 336 -26.23 0.91 27.05
N ALA A 337 -25.70 1.68 26.10
CA ALA A 337 -26.39 2.83 25.52
C ALA A 337 -27.22 2.39 24.30
N SER A 338 -28.41 2.98 24.16
CA SER A 338 -29.35 2.71 23.07
C SER A 338 -29.53 3.93 22.16
N TRP A 339 -29.00 5.09 22.57
CA TRP A 339 -29.16 6.37 21.91
C TRP A 339 -27.82 7.08 21.79
N HIS A 340 -27.52 7.62 20.62
CA HIS A 340 -26.35 8.45 20.32
C HIS A 340 -26.78 9.84 19.88
N CYS A 341 -26.07 10.88 20.33
CA CYS A 341 -26.30 12.25 19.88
C CYS A 341 -25.58 12.51 18.55
N THR A 342 -26.30 12.99 17.54
CA THR A 342 -25.71 13.27 16.22
C THR A 342 -24.87 14.56 16.19
N PHE A 343 -24.82 15.32 17.29
CA PHE A 343 -24.16 16.63 17.38
C PHE A 343 -23.07 16.73 18.45
N CYS A 344 -23.24 16.04 19.58
CA CYS A 344 -22.24 16.01 20.64
C CYS A 344 -21.27 14.85 20.42
N GLU A 345 -19.98 15.14 20.40
CA GLU A 345 -18.96 14.09 20.43
C GLU A 345 -19.15 13.18 21.66
N ASP A 346 -19.16 11.87 21.41
CA ASP A 346 -19.25 10.80 22.38
C ASP A 346 -20.50 10.76 23.28
N PHE A 347 -21.52 11.58 23.05
CA PHE A 347 -22.72 11.57 23.91
C PHE A 347 -23.64 10.38 23.62
N ASN A 348 -23.59 9.36 24.48
CA ASN A 348 -24.43 8.15 24.41
C ASN A 348 -25.25 7.95 25.70
N CYS A 349 -26.50 7.50 25.59
CA CYS A 349 -27.33 7.18 26.76
C CYS A 349 -28.19 5.91 26.58
N CYS A 350 -28.53 5.26 27.69
CA CYS A 350 -29.48 4.15 27.71
C CYS A 350 -30.92 4.68 27.58
N GLN A 351 -31.88 3.80 27.23
CA GLN A 351 -33.29 4.17 27.11
C GLN A 351 -33.83 4.90 28.35
N LEU A 352 -33.54 4.41 29.55
CA LEU A 352 -34.00 5.04 30.80
C LEU A 352 -33.45 6.46 30.99
N CYS A 353 -32.18 6.69 30.62
CA CYS A 353 -31.58 8.02 30.69
C CYS A 353 -32.06 8.96 29.58
N TYR A 354 -32.42 8.41 28.41
CA TYR A 354 -33.08 9.18 27.36
C TYR A 354 -34.46 9.66 27.81
N ASP A 355 -35.28 8.76 28.37
CA ASP A 355 -36.66 9.09 28.78
C ASP A 355 -36.71 10.03 29.99
N SER A 356 -35.74 9.93 30.90
CA SER A 356 -35.70 10.74 32.13
C SER A 356 -35.05 12.11 31.95
N THR A 357 -34.39 12.37 30.82
CA THR A 357 -33.62 13.61 30.67
C THR A 357 -33.77 14.28 29.31
N SER A 358 -33.96 15.59 29.32
CA SER A 358 -33.94 16.42 28.11
C SER A 358 -32.50 16.69 27.66
N HIS A 359 -31.99 15.90 26.71
CA HIS A 359 -30.83 16.30 25.93
C HIS A 359 -31.25 17.28 24.83
N HIS A 360 -30.46 18.34 24.61
CA HIS A 360 -30.87 19.49 23.78
C HIS A 360 -30.69 19.24 22.27
N HIS A 361 -30.01 18.16 21.88
CA HIS A 361 -29.78 17.78 20.51
C HIS A 361 -30.57 16.53 20.12
N SER A 362 -30.77 16.35 18.82
CA SER A 362 -31.38 15.15 18.25
C SER A 362 -30.55 13.90 18.57
N MET A 363 -31.24 12.82 18.92
CA MET A 363 -30.64 11.54 19.26
C MET A 363 -31.13 10.47 18.28
N GLU A 364 -30.24 9.60 17.83
CA GLU A 364 -30.54 8.44 16.97
C GLU A 364 -30.34 7.14 17.74
N ARG A 365 -31.10 6.10 17.36
CA ARG A 365 -31.03 4.79 18.01
C ARG A 365 -29.83 4.00 17.50
N ILE A 366 -29.03 3.48 18.42
CA ILE A 366 -27.87 2.62 18.14
C ILE A 366 -28.44 1.21 17.91
N LEU A 367 -28.17 0.61 16.74
CA LEU A 367 -28.71 -0.70 16.34
C LEU A 367 -28.02 -1.86 17.05
#